data_AF-A0A5B2YYZ9-F1
#
_entry.id   AF-A0A5B2YYZ9-F1
#
_cell.length_a   1.000
_cell.length_b   1.000
_cell.length_c   1.000
_cell.angle_alpha   90.00
_cell.angle_beta   90.00
_cell.angle_gamma   90.00
#
_symmetry.space_group_name_H-M   'P 1'
#
loop_
_entity.id
_entity.type
_entity.pdbx_description
1 polymer ?
#
loop_
_entity_poly.entity_id
_entity_poly.type
_entity_poly.pdbx_seq_one_letter_code
_entity_poly.pdbx_strand_id
1 'polypeptide(L)'
;MAFVNGFEWVIIIVIVVVIFFGAKKIPELARSMGRATTEFQKARIEAKRTLASETEYTVEGKRSIDREKLESIAETLGVDYSNKNDQDLRNAIDEELKKQGAQE
;
A
#
# COMPACT_ATOMS: atom_id res chain seq x y z
N MET A 1 -45.14 29.25 -17.78
CA MET A 1 -44.43 28.02 -18.20
C MET A 1 -43.96 27.33 -16.93
N ALA A 2 -44.31 26.06 -16.74
CA ALA A 2 -43.96 25.33 -15.53
C ALA A 2 -42.43 25.18 -15.45
N PHE A 3 -41.85 25.54 -14.31
CA PHE A 3 -40.46 25.25 -14.00
C PHE A 3 -40.32 23.73 -13.84
N VAL A 4 -39.81 23.08 -14.88
CA VAL A 4 -39.40 21.68 -14.85
C VAL A 4 -38.19 21.62 -13.92
N ASN A 5 -38.40 21.14 -12.69
CA ASN A 5 -37.32 20.97 -11.73
C ASN A 5 -36.37 19.87 -12.21
N GLY A 6 -35.06 20.01 -11.98
CA GLY A 6 -34.05 19.04 -12.44
C GLY A 6 -34.30 17.58 -12.03
N PHE A 7 -35.09 17.37 -10.98
CA PHE A 7 -35.55 16.04 -10.55
C PHE A 7 -36.43 15.32 -11.58
N GLU A 8 -37.22 16.06 -12.38
CA GLU A 8 -38.05 15.50 -13.43
C GLU A 8 -37.19 14.87 -14.54
N TRP A 9 -36.10 15.54 -14.93
CA TRP A 9 -35.13 15.00 -15.89
C TRP A 9 -34.45 13.72 -15.37
N VAL A 10 -34.12 13.65 -14.08
CA VAL A 10 -33.55 12.45 -13.47
C VAL A 10 -34.54 11.29 -13.53
N ILE A 11 -35.82 11.51 -13.24
CA ILE A 11 -36.86 10.48 -13.34
C ILE A 11 -37.00 9.98 -14.78
N ILE A 12 -37.03 10.89 -15.77
CA ILE A 12 -37.14 10.53 -17.18
C ILE A 12 -35.97 9.62 -17.60
N ILE A 13 -34.74 9.97 -17.24
CA ILE A 13 -33.56 9.16 -17.55
C ILE A 13 -33.66 7.76 -16.91
N VAL A 14 -34.08 7.68 -15.64
CA VAL A 14 -34.24 6.40 -14.95
C VAL A 14 -35.29 5.53 -15.66
N ILE A 15 -36.43 6.09 -16.06
CA ILE A 15 -37.47 5.35 -16.79
C ILE A 15 -36.93 4.82 -18.13
N VAL A 16 -36.21 5.65 -18.89
CA VAL A 16 -35.59 5.24 -20.16
C VAL A 16 -34.64 4.07 -19.91
N VAL A 17 -33.73 4.18 -18.94
CA VAL A 17 -32.80 3.09 -18.58
C VAL A 17 -33.54 1.83 -18.18
N VAL A 18 -34.62 1.94 -17.39
CA VAL A 18 -35.44 0.80 -16.97
C VAL A 18 -36.18 0.14 -18.14
N ILE A 19 -36.59 0.88 -19.17
CA ILE A 19 -37.22 0.30 -20.37
C ILE A 19 -36.19 -0.49 -21.20
N PHE A 20 -35.00 0.06 -21.41
CA PHE A 20 -33.96 -0.59 -22.21
C PHE A 20 -33.31 -1.78 -21.49
N PHE A 21 -32.99 -1.63 -20.21
CA PHE A 21 -32.28 -2.65 -19.43
C PHE A 21 -33.23 -3.54 -18.61
N GLY A 22 -34.45 -3.09 -18.33
CA GLY A 22 -35.39 -3.78 -17.46
C GLY A 22 -35.16 -3.47 -15.98
N ALA A 23 -36.25 -3.34 -15.22
CA ALA A 23 -36.22 -3.02 -13.77
C ALA A 23 -35.45 -4.06 -12.94
N LYS A 24 -35.27 -5.29 -13.44
CA LYS A 24 -34.55 -6.37 -12.77
C LYS A 24 -33.03 -6.28 -12.92
N LYS A 25 -32.50 -5.58 -13.94
CA LYS A 25 -31.05 -5.54 -14.19
C LYS A 25 -30.30 -4.61 -13.24
N ILE A 26 -30.90 -3.49 -12.85
CA ILE A 26 -30.30 -2.57 -11.86
C ILE A 26 -29.99 -3.28 -10.52
N PRO A 27 -30.93 -3.99 -9.87
CA PRO A 27 -30.64 -4.69 -8.61
C PRO A 27 -29.73 -5.92 -8.78
N GLU A 28 -29.76 -6.58 -9.94
CA GLU A 28 -28.87 -7.70 -10.26
C GLU A 28 -27.41 -7.25 -10.40
N LEU A 29 -27.18 -6.12 -11.08
CA LEU A 29 -25.87 -5.47 -11.19
C LEU A 29 -25.37 -4.98 -9.82
N ALA A 30 -26.22 -4.33 -9.03
CA ALA A 30 -25.84 -3.91 -7.68
C ALA A 30 -25.44 -5.09 -6.77
N ARG A 31 -26.18 -6.21 -6.85
CA ARG A 31 -25.86 -7.43 -6.07
C ARG A 31 -24.55 -8.08 -6.52
N SER A 32 -24.32 -8.20 -7.83
CA SER A 32 -23.08 -8.79 -8.36
C SER A 32 -21.87 -7.90 -8.08
N MET A 33 -21.98 -6.59 -8.30
CA MET A 33 -20.94 -5.61 -7.99
C MET A 33 -20.64 -5.54 -6.49
N GLY A 34 -21.66 -5.64 -5.64
CA GLY A 34 -21.50 -5.69 -4.19
C GLY A 34 -20.76 -6.94 -3.70
N ARG A 35 -21.05 -8.11 -4.31
CA ARG A 35 -20.33 -9.36 -4.04
C ARG A 35 -18.86 -9.26 -4.48
N ALA A 36 -18.62 -8.80 -5.71
CA ALA A 36 -17.28 -8.61 -6.25
C ALA A 36 -16.45 -7.65 -5.39
N THR A 37 -17.03 -6.52 -4.96
CA THR A 37 -16.36 -5.55 -4.08
C THR A 37 -16.03 -6.18 -2.71
N THR A 38 -16.94 -6.99 -2.17
CA THR A 38 -16.74 -7.67 -0.87
C THR A 38 -15.62 -8.70 -0.96
N GLU A 39 -15.60 -9.54 -1.99
CA GLU A 39 -14.54 -10.53 -2.21
C GLU A 39 -13.20 -9.86 -2.49
N PHE A 40 -13.19 -8.78 -3.28
CA PHE A 40 -12.00 -7.99 -3.52
C PHE A 40 -11.45 -7.36 -2.23
N GLN A 41 -12.30 -6.82 -1.35
CA GLN A 41 -11.85 -6.31 -0.05
C GLN A 41 -11.27 -7.41 0.84
N LYS A 42 -11.90 -8.59 0.88
CA LYS A 42 -11.37 -9.76 1.61
C LYS A 42 -10.00 -10.16 1.07
N ALA A 43 -9.85 -10.30 -0.25
CA ALA A 43 -8.59 -10.61 -0.89
C ALA A 43 -7.51 -9.55 -0.62
N ARG A 44 -7.87 -8.26 -0.59
CA ARG A 44 -6.93 -7.18 -0.21
C ARG A 44 -6.48 -7.28 1.25
N ILE A 45 -7.38 -7.61 2.17
CA ILE A 45 -7.06 -7.79 3.59
C ILE A 45 -6.15 -9.00 3.77
N GLU A 46 -6.46 -10.10 3.10
CA GLU A 46 -5.65 -11.32 3.10
C GLU A 46 -4.27 -11.07 2.50
N ALA A 47 -4.19 -10.44 1.32
CA ALA A 47 -2.90 -10.05 0.72
C ALA A 47 -2.07 -9.14 1.63
N LYS A 48 -2.70 -8.17 2.32
CA LYS A 48 -2.00 -7.33 3.31
C LYS A 48 -1.52 -8.14 4.51
N ARG A 49 -2.32 -9.10 4.99
CA ARG A 49 -1.93 -10.00 6.09
C ARG A 49 -0.78 -10.89 5.66
N THR A 50 -0.84 -11.51 4.48
CA THR A 50 0.22 -12.35 3.94
C THR A 50 1.51 -11.57 3.74
N LEU A 51 1.47 -10.35 3.19
CA LEU A 51 2.66 -9.51 3.05
C LEU A 51 3.21 -9.05 4.40
N ALA A 52 2.34 -8.70 5.35
CA ALA A 52 2.75 -8.34 6.71
C ALA A 52 3.34 -9.56 7.43
N SER A 53 2.75 -10.74 7.29
CA SER A 53 3.23 -11.97 7.90
C SER A 53 4.43 -12.55 7.17
N GLU A 54 4.56 -12.44 5.85
CA GLU A 54 5.79 -12.81 5.12
C GLU A 54 6.90 -11.83 5.47
N THR A 55 6.59 -10.55 5.67
CA THR A 55 7.54 -9.62 6.26
C THR A 55 7.85 -10.03 7.69
N GLU A 56 6.89 -10.46 8.51
CA GLU A 56 7.12 -10.91 9.89
C GLU A 56 7.91 -12.24 9.98
N TYR A 57 7.66 -13.21 9.08
CA TYR A 57 8.44 -14.44 8.90
C TYR A 57 9.82 -14.16 8.27
N THR A 58 10.00 -13.01 7.61
CA THR A 58 11.31 -12.50 7.16
C THR A 58 11.89 -11.44 8.12
N VAL A 59 11.23 -11.14 9.25
CA VAL A 59 11.66 -10.12 10.24
C VAL A 59 11.92 -10.76 11.62
N GLU A 60 11.35 -11.91 11.94
CA GLU A 60 11.92 -12.83 12.94
C GLU A 60 13.10 -13.63 12.39
N GLY A 61 13.33 -13.58 11.07
CA GLY A 61 14.64 -13.81 10.50
C GLY A 61 15.40 -12.49 10.52
N LYS A 62 16.15 -12.23 11.59
CA LYS A 62 17.29 -11.30 11.64
C LYS A 62 17.92 -11.23 10.24
N ARG A 63 17.56 -10.24 9.40
CA ARG A 63 18.44 -9.83 8.30
C ARG A 63 19.60 -9.21 9.04
N SER A 64 20.54 -10.06 9.46
CA SER A 64 21.93 -9.69 9.51
C SER A 64 22.14 -8.98 8.19
N ILE A 65 22.18 -7.65 8.23
CA ILE A 65 22.83 -6.93 7.15
C ILE A 65 24.20 -7.59 7.12
N ASP A 66 24.47 -8.35 6.05
CA ASP A 66 25.71 -9.10 5.93
C ASP A 66 26.82 -8.14 6.29
N ARG A 67 27.71 -8.54 7.20
CA ARG A 67 28.75 -7.66 7.72
C ARG A 67 29.51 -6.98 6.57
N GLU A 68 29.71 -7.69 5.47
CA GLU A 68 30.22 -7.19 4.20
C GLU A 68 29.50 -5.94 3.66
N LYS A 69 28.16 -5.88 3.72
CA LYS A 69 27.40 -4.69 3.31
C LYS A 69 27.62 -3.52 4.26
N LEU A 70 27.65 -3.77 5.57
CA LEU A 70 27.96 -2.72 6.55
C LEU A 70 29.38 -2.19 6.33
N GLU A 71 30.34 -3.06 6.02
CA GLU A 71 31.72 -2.70 5.70
C GLU A 71 31.81 -1.88 4.40
N SER A 72 31.08 -2.25 3.34
CA SER A 72 31.06 -1.49 2.09
C SER A 72 30.50 -0.06 2.25
N ILE A 73 29.48 0.09 3.09
CA ILE A 73 28.88 1.39 3.42
C ILE A 73 29.84 2.19 4.30
N ALA A 74 30.45 1.55 5.29
CA ALA A 74 31.44 2.16 6.16
C ALA A 74 32.66 2.65 5.37
N GLU A 75 33.17 1.87 4.44
CA GLU A 75 34.28 2.24 3.57
C GLU A 75 33.92 3.43 2.66
N THR A 76 32.70 3.45 2.10
CA THR A 76 32.20 4.59 1.32
C THR A 76 32.08 5.86 2.16
N LEU A 77 31.69 5.73 3.43
CA LEU A 77 31.53 6.84 4.37
C LEU A 77 32.82 7.19 5.13
N GLY A 78 33.91 6.44 4.94
CA GLY A 78 35.17 6.62 5.68
C GLY A 78 35.08 6.27 7.18
N VAL A 79 34.14 5.42 7.58
CA VAL A 79 33.94 4.96 8.96
C VAL A 79 34.87 3.77 9.26
N ASP A 80 35.70 3.87 10.30
CA ASP A 80 36.52 2.73 10.75
C ASP A 80 35.64 1.61 11.33
N TYR A 81 35.82 0.39 10.81
CA TYR A 81 35.01 -0.78 11.13
C TYR A 81 35.81 -1.96 11.72
N SER A 82 37.14 -1.88 11.74
CA SER A 82 38.03 -3.00 12.08
C SER A 82 37.85 -3.54 13.51
N ASN A 83 37.49 -2.67 14.46
CA ASN A 83 37.30 -3.02 15.87
C ASN A 83 35.84 -2.86 16.35
N LYS A 84 34.87 -2.82 15.43
CA LYS A 84 33.45 -2.62 15.77
C LYS A 84 32.64 -3.90 15.57
N ASN A 85 31.72 -4.16 16.48
CA ASN A 85 30.70 -5.19 16.30
C ASN A 85 29.59 -4.68 15.37
N ASP A 86 28.76 -5.56 14.83
CA ASP A 86 27.73 -5.23 13.82
C ASP A 86 26.77 -4.12 14.27
N GLN A 87 26.43 -4.10 15.57
CA GLN A 87 25.58 -3.05 16.15
C GLN A 87 26.29 -1.70 16.22
N ASP A 88 27.54 -1.67 16.67
CA ASP A 88 28.34 -0.44 16.80
C ASP A 88 28.70 0.15 15.43
N LEU A 89 28.96 -0.72 14.44
CA LEU A 89 29.20 -0.33 13.06
C LEU A 89 27.96 0.31 12.45
N ARG A 90 26.78 -0.30 12.66
CA ARG A 90 25.50 0.22 12.18
C ARG A 90 25.17 1.59 12.80
N ASN A 91 25.44 1.75 14.10
CA ASN A 91 25.22 3.02 14.78
C ASN A 91 26.17 4.11 14.26
N ALA A 92 27.45 3.77 14.01
CA ALA A 92 28.41 4.71 13.45
C ALA A 92 28.04 5.16 12.03
N ILE A 93 27.55 4.23 11.19
CA ILE A 93 27.03 4.54 9.85
C ILE A 93 25.80 5.46 9.93
N ASP A 94 24.85 5.19 10.84
CA ASP A 94 23.65 6.02 11.00
C ASP A 94 23.98 7.44 11.47
N GLU A 95 24.95 7.57 12.38
CA GLU A 95 25.46 8.87 12.82
C GLU A 95 26.12 9.65 11.68
N GLU A 96 26.93 8.98 10.85
CA GLU A 96 27.63 9.63 9.74
C GLU A 96 26.65 10.02 8.61
N LEU A 97 25.66 9.17 8.30
CA LEU A 97 24.59 9.49 7.36
C LEU A 97 23.76 10.70 7.81
N LYS A 98 23.46 10.82 9.11
CA LYS A 98 22.78 12.00 9.65
C LYS A 98 23.63 13.26 9.56
N LYS A 99 24.95 13.17 9.74
CA LYS A 99 25.87 14.31 9.59
C LYS A 99 26.01 14.76 8.14
N GLN A 100 26.03 13.83 7.19
CA GLN A 100 26.12 14.13 5.75
C GLN A 100 24.79 14.65 5.19
N GLY A 101 23.65 14.03 5.55
CA GLY A 101 22.33 14.49 5.13
C GLY A 101 21.86 15.80 5.79
N ALA A 102 22.57 16.28 6.82
CA ALA A 102 22.33 17.60 7.43
C ALA A 102 23.16 18.73 6.78
N GLN A 103 24.01 18.40 5.79
CA GLN A 103 24.83 19.37 5.04
C GLN A 103 24.34 19.61 3.61
N GLU A 104 23.17 19.08 3.23
CA GLU A 104 22.43 19.50 2.03
C GLU A 104 21.38 20.58 2.33
#